data_AF-A0A925MFS7-F1
#
_entry.id   AF-A0A925MFS7-F1
#
_cell.length_a   1.000
_cell.length_b   1.000
_cell.length_c   1.000
_cell.angle_alpha   90.00
_cell.angle_beta   90.00
_cell.angle_gamma   90.00
#
_symmetry.space_group_name_H-M   'P 1'
#
loop_
_entity.id
_entity.type
_entity.pdbx_description
1 polymer ?
#
loop_
_entity_poly.entity_id
_entity_poly.type
_entity_poly.pdbx_seq_one_letter_code
_entity_poly.pdbx_strand_id
1 'polypeptide(L)' 'MRTVLHLVRAGATPPQVAERDWVVYLQPARLAQGGAPHTAPLPLGPIDHDQVVALVFAADLVVTW' A
#
# COMPACT_ATOMS: atom_id res chain seq x y z
N MET A 1 6.62 -15.35 3.50
CA MET A 1 5.37 -14.61 3.84
C MET A 1 4.98 -13.83 2.61
N ARG A 2 3.69 -13.75 2.26
CA ARG A 2 3.23 -13.05 1.05
C ARG A 2 2.96 -11.58 1.36
N THR A 3 3.55 -10.67 0.60
CA THR A 3 3.36 -9.22 0.68
C THR A 3 2.26 -8.79 -0.28
N VAL A 4 1.19 -8.17 0.21
CA VAL A 4 0.07 -7.69 -0.61
C VAL A 4 0.01 -6.16 -0.59
N LEU A 5 -0.11 -5.57 -1.77
CA LEU A 5 -0.26 -4.13 -1.98
C LEU A 5 -1.65 -3.81 -2.53
N HIS A 6 -2.39 -2.96 -1.83
CA HIS A 6 -3.69 -2.45 -2.25
C HIS A 6 -3.52 -1.04 -2.82
N LEU A 7 -3.81 -0.87 -4.11
CA LEU A 7 -3.87 0.45 -4.74
C LEU A 7 -5.32 0.93 -4.76
N VAL A 8 -5.59 2.05 -4.08
CA VAL A 8 -6.93 2.59 -3.86
C VAL A 8 -7.08 3.91 -4.59
N ARG A 9 -7.97 3.98 -5.60
CA ARG A 9 -8.28 5.23 -6.30
C ARG A 9 -9.19 6.13 -5.46
N ALA A 10 -9.20 7.43 -5.76
CA ALA A 10 -10.13 8.36 -5.11
C ALA A 10 -11.57 7.90 -5.30
N GLY A 11 -12.35 7.92 -4.22
CA GLY A 11 -13.76 7.49 -4.22
C GLY A 11 -13.96 5.97 -4.16
N ALA A 12 -12.91 5.16 -4.18
CA ALA A 12 -13.01 3.73 -3.93
C ALA A 12 -13.00 3.45 -2.41
N THR A 13 -13.88 2.55 -1.96
CA THR A 13 -13.89 2.06 -0.58
C THR A 13 -13.09 0.76 -0.54
N PRO A 14 -11.87 0.74 0.02
CA PRO A 14 -11.16 -0.50 0.19
C PRO A 14 -11.94 -1.37 1.19
N PRO A 15 -12.07 -2.69 0.97
CA PRO A 15 -12.57 -3.60 2.00
C PRO A 15 -11.60 -3.62 3.18
N GLN A 16 -12.01 -4.25 4.29
CA GLN A 16 -11.10 -4.52 5.41
C GLN A 16 -9.89 -5.30 4.90
N VAL A 17 -8.77 -4.58 4.74
CA VAL A 17 -7.47 -5.15 4.38
C VAL A 17 -6.90 -5.87 5.60
N ALA A 18 -6.12 -6.93 5.38
CA ALA A 18 -5.48 -7.58 6.52
C ALA A 18 -4.49 -6.61 7.14
N GLU A 19 -4.27 -6.72 8.45
CA GLU A 19 -3.36 -5.84 9.16
C GLU A 19 -1.96 -5.86 8.50
N ARG A 20 -1.46 -7.00 8.06
CA ARG A 20 -0.13 -7.08 7.42
C ARG A 20 -0.01 -6.45 6.01
N ASP A 21 -1.08 -5.99 5.39
CA ASP A 21 -1.08 -5.55 3.99
C ASP A 21 -0.71 -4.06 3.85
N TRP A 22 -0.08 -3.71 2.74
CA TRP A 22 0.22 -2.31 2.39
C TRP A 22 -0.92 -1.68 1.62
N VAL A 23 -1.28 -0.44 1.94
CA VAL A 23 -2.34 0.30 1.24
C VAL A 23 -1.79 1.62 0.73
N VAL A 24 -1.92 1.86 -0.57
CA VAL A 24 -1.60 3.14 -1.21
C VAL A 24 -2.88 3.76 -1.73
N TYR A 25 -3.26 4.90 -1.15
CA TYR A 25 -4.26 5.78 -1.73
C TYR A 25 -3.57 6.59 -2.84
N LEU A 26 -4.08 6.54 -4.06
CA LEU A 26 -3.43 7.19 -5.22
C LEU A 26 -3.71 8.70 -5.30
N GLN A 27 -4.72 9.19 -4.58
CA GLN A 27 -5.11 10.60 -4.56
C GLN A 27 -5.59 11.02 -3.15
N PRO A 28 -4.78 11.79 -2.39
CA PRO A 28 -3.35 12.07 -2.64
C PRO A 28 -2.52 10.78 -2.48
N ALA A 29 -1.43 10.65 -3.25
CA ALA A 29 -0.48 9.53 -3.15
C ALA A 29 0.02 9.36 -1.71
N ARG A 30 -0.53 8.38 -1.00
CA ARG A 30 -0.34 8.21 0.45
C ARG A 30 -0.28 6.73 0.81
N LEU A 31 0.83 6.35 1.45
CA LEU A 31 1.00 5.05 2.06
C LEU A 31 0.36 5.01 3.45
N ALA A 32 -0.50 4.03 3.66
CA ALA A 32 -1.07 3.66 4.94
C ALA A 32 -0.74 2.20 5.24
N GLN A 33 -0.42 1.91 6.50
CA GLN A 33 -0.32 0.55 7.00
C GLN A 33 -1.72 0.04 7.32
N GLY A 34 -2.08 -1.16 6.83
CA GLY A 34 -3.18 -1.91 7.43
C GLY A 34 -2.85 -2.38 8.86
N GLY A 35 -1.56 -2.43 9.22
CA GLY A 35 -1.02 -3.12 10.41
C GLY A 35 0.41 -3.68 10.16
N ALA A 36 1.07 -4.21 11.20
CA ALA A 36 2.53 -4.37 11.29
C ALA A 36 3.17 -5.40 10.35
N PRO A 37 3.99 -5.03 9.34
CA PRO A 37 5.00 -5.93 8.81
C PRO A 37 6.24 -5.89 9.72
N HIS A 38 6.78 -7.06 10.03
CA HIS A 38 7.96 -7.24 10.87
C HIS A 38 9.27 -6.71 10.24
N THR A 39 9.21 -6.24 8.98
CA THR A 39 10.37 -5.83 8.19
C THR A 39 9.97 -4.86 7.08
N ALA A 40 9.86 -3.56 7.38
CA ALA A 40 10.15 -2.51 6.39
C ALA A 40 10.33 -1.15 7.09
N PRO A 41 11.49 -0.46 6.94
CA PRO A 41 11.65 0.91 7.37
C PRO A 41 11.08 1.82 6.27
N LEU A 42 9.77 2.04 6.27
CA LEU A 42 9.13 2.97 5.33
C LEU A 42 8.29 3.97 6.12
N PRO A 43 8.47 5.29 5.92
CA PRO A 43 7.63 6.27 6.59
C PRO A 43 6.21 6.18 6.01
N LEU A 44 5.23 5.97 6.88
CA LEU A 44 3.81 6.15 6.55
C LEU A 44 3.56 7.62 6.21
N GLY A 45 2.66 7.88 5.25
CA GLY A 45 2.34 9.25 4.85
C GLY A 45 2.42 9.48 3.34
N PRO A 46 2.57 10.76 2.91
CA PRO A 46 2.70 11.10 1.50
C PRO A 46 3.87 10.37 0.86
N ILE A 47 3.65 9.87 -0.35
CA ILE A 47 4.68 9.21 -1.16
C ILE A 47 4.66 9.77 -2.58
N ASP A 48 5.80 9.74 -3.24
CA ASP A 48 5.92 10.12 -4.65
C ASP A 48 5.65 8.94 -5.60
N HIS A 49 5.66 9.22 -6.91
CA HIS A 49 5.40 8.21 -7.93
C HIS A 49 6.44 7.08 -7.93
N ASP A 50 7.72 7.40 -7.75
CA ASP A 50 8.81 6.43 -7.78
C ASP A 50 8.70 5.47 -6.58
N GLN A 51 8.28 5.97 -5.42
CA GLN A 51 7.96 5.16 -4.25
C GLN A 51 6.75 4.25 -4.46
N VAL A 52 5.71 4.69 -5.18
CA VAL A 52 4.59 3.81 -5.58
C VAL A 52 5.09 2.69 -6.48
N VAL A 53 5.92 3.02 -7.47
CA VAL A 53 6.50 2.03 -8.40
C VAL A 53 7.37 1.02 -7.63
N ALA A 54 8.20 1.47 -6.70
CA ALA A 54 9.01 0.60 -5.86
C ALA A 54 8.15 -0.38 -5.02
N LEU A 55 7.03 0.10 -4.46
CA LEU A 55 6.10 -0.76 -3.71
C LEU A 55 5.43 -1.81 -4.61
N VAL A 56 5.05 -1.44 -5.83
CA VAL A 56 4.48 -2.38 -6.82
C VAL A 56 5.46 -3.49 -7.14
N PHE A 57 6.74 -3.18 -7.31
CA PHE A 57 7.78 -4.18 -7.56
C PHE A 57 8.14 -5.02 -6.33
N ALA A 58 7.95 -4.48 -5.12
CA ALA A 58 8.24 -5.18 -3.86
C ALA A 58 7.10 -6.11 -3.39
N ALA A 59 5.91 -6.03 -4.00
CA ALA A 59 4.74 -6.82 -3.60
C ALA A 59 4.66 -8.15 -4.34
N ASP A 60 4.27 -9.22 -3.63
CA ASP A 60 3.95 -10.52 -4.23
C ASP A 60 2.57 -10.53 -4.91
N LEU A 61 1.72 -9.55 -4.58
CA LEU A 61 0.40 -9.34 -5.17
C LEU A 61 0.01 -7.87 -5.13
N VAL A 62 -0.51 -7.37 -6.24
CA VAL A 62 -1.14 -6.05 -6.32
C VAL A 62 -2.64 -6.22 -6.54
N VAL A 63 -3.44 -5.57 -5.69
CA VAL A 63 -4.90 -5.53 -5.77
C VAL A 63 -5.34 -4.09 -5.98
N THR A 64 -6.14 -3.84 -7.01
CA THR A 64 -6.61 -2.49 -7.37
C THR A 64 -8.09 -2.31 -7.07
N TRP A 65 -8.45 -1.16 -6.50
CA TRP A 65 -9.83 -0.76 -6.17
C TRP A 65 -10.22 0.48 -6.99
#